data_AF-A0A3Q7XS96-F1
#
_entry.id   AF-A0A3Q7XS96-F1
#
_cell.length_a   1.000
_cell.length_b   1.000
_cell.length_c   1.000
_cell.angle_alpha   90.00
_cell.angle_beta   90.00
_cell.angle_gamma   90.00
#
_symmetry.space_group_name_H-M   'P 1'
#
loop_
_entity.id
_entity.type
_entity.pdbx_description
1 polymer ?
#
loop_
_entity_poly.entity_id
_entity_poly.type
_entity_poly.pdbx_seq_one_letter_code
_entity_poly.pdbx_strand_id
1 'polypeptide(L)'
;MVVHAKDEPYLATSIPKRVRIFEWIQEEQQICLLSPYTDLIKVLLPDGNVKEENKWQTTHLDVAREISKNLANNALIAKVNCVLWDMTRPLEEDSQLQIFRFDDDEGHDTFWHSSSHILGQSHEMEYGCKICIGPCTTRGEGFYSDVFCGDSGLNDDHLKLIEARALKAVAKKHPFKQFAITLVEARECTPGMARKMSQFTSRLFAILMKMLLDIEDDPAWHTAETEDEDAGETSNYSVGQECLDRLSISLGGNLIVPVASEQLLAYLAAPEWQKRLAALIALAQIAEGCSKVMIKNLEQVVAMVLNSSPDQHPHVRWAAINAIGGQLSTDLGLYLQVQYHRGVFPALAAAMDDFQNPRVETHATSALLNFSENCTHDILTPYLDGIVCKLLVLLLNGKHRES
;
A
#
# COMPACT_ATOMS: atom_id res chain seq x y z
N MET A 1 -32.87 -27.11 2.10
CA MET A 1 -31.61 -26.40 2.41
C MET A 1 -30.87 -26.20 1.10
N VAL A 2 -30.80 -24.97 0.60
CA VAL A 2 -29.86 -24.64 -0.48
C VAL A 2 -28.48 -24.68 0.18
N VAL A 3 -27.64 -25.61 -0.26
CA VAL A 3 -26.27 -25.71 0.26
C VAL A 3 -25.49 -24.58 -0.39
N HIS A 4 -25.18 -23.53 0.38
CA HIS A 4 -24.24 -22.51 -0.07
C HIS A 4 -22.87 -23.19 -0.23
N ALA A 5 -22.35 -23.25 -1.45
CA ALA A 5 -21.01 -23.75 -1.69
C ALA A 5 -20.03 -22.72 -1.11
N LYS A 6 -19.35 -23.08 -0.02
CA LYS A 6 -18.31 -22.28 0.59
C LYS A 6 -17.08 -22.27 -0.30
N ASP A 7 -16.50 -21.10 -0.55
CA ASP A 7 -15.26 -20.95 -1.35
C ASP A 7 -14.03 -21.44 -0.56
N GLU A 8 -13.92 -22.76 -0.38
CA GLU A 8 -12.81 -23.40 0.32
C GLU A 8 -11.44 -23.13 -0.33
N PRO A 9 -11.29 -23.10 -1.68
CA PRO A 9 -10.02 -22.73 -2.31
C PRO A 9 -9.53 -21.32 -1.93
N TYR A 10 -10.41 -20.32 -1.95
CA TYR A 10 -10.07 -18.96 -1.52
C TYR A 10 -9.62 -18.91 -0.06
N LEU A 11 -10.35 -19.59 0.84
CA LEU A 11 -10.05 -19.57 2.27
C LEU A 11 -8.75 -20.31 2.60
N ALA A 12 -8.51 -21.44 1.94
CA ALA A 12 -7.31 -22.26 2.14
C ALA A 12 -6.03 -21.54 1.69
N THR A 13 -6.12 -20.63 0.72
CA THR A 13 -4.98 -19.85 0.21
C THR A 13 -4.82 -18.52 0.94
N SER A 14 -5.91 -17.77 1.12
CA SER A 14 -5.86 -16.37 1.55
C SER A 14 -5.69 -16.20 3.05
N ILE A 15 -6.27 -17.07 3.89
CA ILE A 15 -6.16 -16.94 5.35
C ILE A 15 -4.73 -17.23 5.83
N PRO A 16 -4.09 -18.38 5.48
CA PRO A 16 -2.73 -18.65 5.94
C PRO A 16 -1.73 -17.62 5.46
N LYS A 17 -1.92 -17.07 4.25
CA LYS A 17 -1.10 -15.99 3.72
C LYS A 17 -1.21 -14.72 4.56
N ARG A 18 -2.44 -14.26 4.84
CA ARG A 18 -2.70 -13.08 5.70
C ARG A 18 -2.13 -13.25 7.10
N VAL A 19 -2.30 -14.43 7.71
CA VAL A 19 -1.77 -14.74 9.04
C VAL A 19 -0.24 -14.70 9.04
N ARG A 20 0.42 -15.32 8.06
CA ARG A 20 1.90 -15.32 7.97
C ARG A 20 2.47 -13.91 7.85
N ILE A 21 1.82 -13.04 7.06
CA ILE A 21 2.22 -11.63 6.93
C ILE A 21 2.07 -10.91 8.27
N PHE A 22 0.93 -11.08 8.94
CA PHE A 22 0.68 -10.48 10.24
C PHE A 22 1.68 -10.94 11.29
N GLU A 23 1.94 -12.25 11.39
CA GLU A 23 2.89 -12.83 12.34
C GLU A 23 4.31 -12.30 12.11
N TRP A 24 4.77 -12.28 10.86
CA TRP A 24 6.09 -11.76 10.50
C TRP A 24 6.25 -10.27 10.87
N ILE A 25 5.26 -9.44 10.57
CA ILE A 25 5.30 -8.01 10.93
C ILE A 25 5.24 -7.83 12.45
N GLN A 26 4.43 -8.65 13.12
CA GLN A 26 4.34 -8.62 14.58
C GLN A 26 5.69 -8.97 15.23
N GLU A 27 6.42 -9.96 14.69
CA GLU A 27 7.75 -10.32 15.16
C GLU A 27 8.74 -9.16 15.02
N GLU A 28 8.77 -8.50 13.86
CA GLU A 28 9.60 -7.31 13.61
C GLU A 28 9.28 -6.14 14.57
N GLN A 29 7.98 -5.90 14.83
CA GLN A 29 7.55 -4.88 15.80
C GLN A 29 7.99 -5.24 17.22
N GLN A 30 7.88 -6.52 17.60
CA GLN A 30 8.27 -6.99 18.92
C GLN A 30 9.78 -6.84 19.15
N ILE A 31 10.61 -7.10 18.13
CA ILE A 31 12.06 -6.88 18.19
C ILE A 31 12.39 -5.40 18.46
N CYS A 32 11.62 -4.48 17.90
CA CYS A 32 11.82 -3.04 18.12
C CYS A 32 11.39 -2.56 19.51
N LEU A 33 10.38 -3.20 20.11
CA LEU A 33 9.91 -2.93 21.48
C LEU A 33 10.87 -3.49 22.55
N LEU A 34 11.78 -4.41 22.18
CA LEU A 34 12.78 -4.99 23.08
C LEU A 34 14.05 -4.14 23.26
N SER A 35 14.11 -2.96 22.63
CA SER A 35 15.18 -2.00 22.90
C SER A 35 15.00 -1.41 24.31
N PRO A 36 16.06 -1.32 25.14
CA PRO A 36 15.96 -0.85 26.52
C PRO A 36 15.72 0.67 26.55
N TYR A 37 14.47 1.09 26.36
CA TYR A 37 14.07 2.47 26.61
C TYR A 37 13.78 2.63 28.11
N THR A 38 14.57 3.45 28.79
CA THR A 38 14.38 3.83 30.20
C THR A 38 13.87 5.26 30.36
N ASP A 39 13.38 5.86 29.28
CA ASP A 39 12.94 7.24 29.28
C ASP A 39 11.58 7.36 29.96
N LEU A 40 11.46 8.37 30.82
CA LEU A 40 10.20 8.75 31.44
C LEU A 40 9.48 9.79 30.57
N ILE A 41 8.17 9.68 30.49
CA ILE A 41 7.26 10.60 29.79
C ILE A 41 6.17 11.08 30.74
N LYS A 42 5.64 12.27 30.49
CA LYS A 42 4.59 12.90 31.32
C LYS A 42 3.23 12.70 30.69
N VAL A 43 2.33 12.07 31.44
CA VAL A 43 0.94 11.83 31.04
C VAL A 43 0.01 12.68 31.90
N LEU A 44 -0.72 13.59 31.26
CA LEU A 44 -1.81 14.36 31.88
C LEU A 44 -3.08 13.50 31.86
N LEU A 45 -3.56 13.13 33.05
CA LEU A 45 -4.72 12.28 33.28
C LEU A 45 -6.04 13.06 33.17
N PRO A 46 -7.19 12.36 33.00
CA PRO A 46 -8.50 13.00 32.92
C PRO A 46 -8.91 13.81 34.16
N ASP A 47 -8.34 13.50 35.32
CA ASP A 47 -8.58 14.19 36.59
C ASP A 47 -7.71 15.46 36.75
N GLY A 48 -6.86 15.76 35.77
CA GLY A 48 -5.95 16.91 35.76
C GLY A 48 -4.58 16.64 36.40
N ASN A 49 -4.34 15.44 36.94
CA ASN A 49 -3.05 15.07 37.50
C ASN A 49 -2.03 14.73 36.40
N VAL A 50 -0.75 15.04 36.65
CA VAL A 50 0.35 14.66 35.76
C VAL A 50 1.12 13.50 36.39
N LYS A 51 1.34 12.42 35.62
CA LYS A 51 2.08 11.23 36.06
C LYS A 51 3.28 10.97 35.16
N GLU A 52 4.36 10.47 35.74
CA GLU A 52 5.54 10.01 34.98
C GLU A 52 5.39 8.50 34.69
N GLU A 53 5.49 8.14 33.41
CA GLU A 53 5.33 6.79 32.91
C GLU A 53 6.53 6.32 32.10
N ASN A 54 6.70 5.00 32.00
CA ASN A 54 7.78 4.41 31.23
C ASN A 54 7.41 4.39 29.75
N LYS A 55 8.17 5.15 28.95
CA LYS A 55 8.02 5.20 27.50
C LYS A 55 8.19 3.81 26.89
N TRP A 56 7.33 3.47 25.93
CA TRP A 56 7.25 2.18 25.25
C TRP A 56 6.95 0.97 26.15
N GLN A 57 6.68 1.16 27.44
CA GLN A 57 6.37 0.08 28.39
C GLN A 57 4.97 0.21 28.99
N THR A 58 4.61 1.39 29.50
CA THR A 58 3.27 1.62 30.07
C THR A 58 2.23 1.77 28.95
N THR A 59 1.08 1.08 29.05
CA THR A 59 -0.06 1.22 28.13
C THR A 59 -1.18 2.09 28.72
N HIS A 60 -2.10 2.59 27.89
CA HIS A 60 -3.28 3.33 28.37
C HIS A 60 -4.14 2.48 29.32
N LEU A 61 -4.20 1.17 29.11
CA LEU A 61 -4.91 0.23 29.96
C LEU A 61 -4.26 0.11 31.35
N ASP A 62 -2.93 0.20 31.43
CA ASP A 62 -2.22 0.18 32.70
C ASP A 62 -2.53 1.44 33.51
N VAL A 63 -2.48 2.61 32.87
CA VAL A 63 -2.87 3.88 33.47
C VAL A 63 -4.34 3.84 33.93
N ALA A 64 -5.25 3.32 33.11
CA ALA A 64 -6.66 3.14 33.48
C ALA A 64 -6.84 2.26 34.73
N ARG A 65 -6.02 1.20 34.85
CA ARG A 65 -6.07 0.24 35.97
C ARG A 65 -5.59 0.85 37.28
N GLU A 66 -4.62 1.74 37.20
CA GLU A 66 -4.13 2.50 38.35
C GLU A 66 -5.14 3.55 38.83
N ILE A 67 -5.88 4.19 37.91
CA ILE A 67 -6.98 5.10 38.28
C ILE A 67 -8.08 4.31 38.98
N SER A 68 -8.62 3.26 38.36
CA SER A 68 -9.51 2.31 39.02
C SER A 68 -9.71 1.03 38.21
N LYS A 69 -9.94 -0.09 38.91
CA LYS A 69 -10.33 -1.36 38.27
C LYS A 69 -11.62 -1.23 37.43
N ASN A 70 -12.57 -0.42 37.88
CA ASN A 70 -13.83 -0.22 37.16
C ASN A 70 -13.61 0.54 35.84
N LEU A 71 -12.72 1.54 35.82
CA LEU A 71 -12.37 2.24 34.60
C LEU A 71 -11.69 1.29 33.61
N ALA A 72 -10.64 0.56 34.04
CA ALA A 72 -9.94 -0.38 33.18
C ALA A 72 -10.85 -1.47 32.57
N ASN A 73 -11.83 -1.95 33.34
CA ASN A 73 -12.75 -2.99 32.86
C ASN A 73 -13.76 -2.49 31.83
N ASN A 74 -14.06 -1.19 31.81
CA ASN A 74 -15.06 -0.59 30.92
C ASN A 74 -14.44 0.33 29.86
N ALA A 75 -13.11 0.49 29.85
CA ALA A 75 -12.40 1.32 28.89
C ALA A 75 -12.33 0.62 27.53
N LEU A 76 -12.79 1.31 26.49
CA LEU A 76 -12.83 0.78 25.13
C LEU A 76 -11.74 1.38 24.26
N ILE A 77 -11.52 2.69 24.36
CA ILE A 77 -10.56 3.43 23.54
C ILE A 77 -9.97 4.59 24.33
N ALA A 78 -8.70 4.92 24.06
CA ALA A 78 -8.04 6.09 24.62
C ALA A 78 -7.96 7.20 23.57
N LYS A 79 -7.87 8.45 24.02
CA LYS A 79 -7.50 9.59 23.18
C LYS A 79 -6.28 10.27 23.75
N VAL A 80 -5.23 10.28 22.93
CA VAL A 80 -3.89 10.73 23.26
C VAL A 80 -3.60 11.91 22.35
N ASN A 81 -3.38 13.10 22.93
CA ASN A 81 -3.08 14.31 22.15
C ASN A 81 -4.08 14.55 21.00
N CYS A 82 -5.37 14.39 21.30
CA CYS A 82 -6.50 14.51 20.39
C CYS A 82 -6.69 13.39 19.35
N VAL A 83 -5.95 12.29 19.41
CA VAL A 83 -6.11 11.15 18.48
C VAL A 83 -6.50 9.87 19.22
N LEU A 84 -7.37 9.04 18.63
CA LEU A 84 -7.82 7.77 19.21
C LEU A 84 -6.76 6.66 19.10
N TRP A 85 -6.53 5.96 20.20
CA TRP A 85 -5.48 4.96 20.37
C TRP A 85 -6.03 3.73 21.09
N ASP A 86 -5.60 2.54 20.66
CA ASP A 86 -5.91 1.28 21.33
C ASP A 86 -5.44 1.28 22.79
N MET A 87 -6.26 0.72 23.68
CA MET A 87 -5.97 0.67 25.11
C MET A 87 -4.66 -0.06 25.45
N THR A 88 -4.28 -1.05 24.64
CA THR A 88 -3.07 -1.88 24.83
C THR A 88 -1.83 -1.32 24.12
N ARG A 89 -1.95 -0.20 23.40
CA ARG A 89 -0.79 0.45 22.76
C ARG A 89 0.10 1.11 23.82
N PRO A 90 1.43 0.91 23.77
CA PRO A 90 2.35 1.61 24.68
C PRO A 90 2.37 3.12 24.44
N LEU A 91 2.61 3.89 25.50
CA LEU A 91 2.79 5.33 25.43
C LEU A 91 4.16 5.68 24.84
N GLU A 92 4.18 6.61 23.89
CA GLU A 92 5.39 6.90 23.08
C GLU A 92 6.02 8.27 23.42
N GLU A 93 5.24 9.17 24.00
CA GLU A 93 5.63 10.56 24.27
C GLU A 93 4.76 11.19 25.37
N ASP A 94 5.16 12.38 25.80
CA ASP A 94 4.35 13.23 26.68
C ASP A 94 2.97 13.44 26.07
N SER A 95 1.93 13.21 26.86
CA SER A 95 0.58 13.11 26.33
C SER A 95 -0.51 13.59 27.27
N GLN A 96 -1.59 14.08 26.68
CA GLN A 96 -2.87 14.25 27.36
C GLN A 96 -3.75 13.05 27.06
N LEU A 97 -4.13 12.32 28.12
CA LEU A 97 -4.90 11.09 28.05
C LEU A 97 -6.36 11.33 28.43
N GLN A 98 -7.26 10.90 27.56
CA GLN A 98 -8.68 10.71 27.84
C GLN A 98 -9.03 9.23 27.61
N ILE A 99 -9.95 8.69 28.40
CA ILE A 99 -10.38 7.29 28.29
C ILE A 99 -11.88 7.29 28.10
N PHE A 100 -12.33 6.61 27.04
CA PHE A 100 -13.74 6.51 26.69
C PHE A 100 -14.29 5.13 26.95
N ARG A 101 -15.54 5.10 27.39
CA ARG A 101 -16.33 3.93 27.70
C ARG A 101 -17.49 3.84 26.72
N PHE A 102 -18.35 2.82 26.88
CA PHE A 102 -19.48 2.60 26.00
C PHE A 102 -20.53 3.73 26.04
N ASP A 103 -20.61 4.48 27.14
CA ASP A 103 -21.50 5.63 27.30
C ASP A 103 -21.03 6.88 26.55
N ASP A 104 -19.80 6.89 26.05
CA ASP A 104 -19.23 7.97 25.25
C ASP A 104 -19.35 7.67 23.75
N ASP A 105 -19.59 8.71 22.94
CA ASP A 105 -19.68 8.60 21.48
C ASP A 105 -18.48 7.85 20.87
N GLU A 106 -17.24 8.23 21.24
CA GLU A 106 -16.02 7.60 20.72
C GLU A 106 -15.88 6.13 21.12
N GLY A 107 -16.26 5.77 22.34
CA GLY A 107 -16.18 4.38 22.81
C GLY A 107 -17.26 3.52 22.17
N HIS A 108 -18.47 4.05 22.03
CA HIS A 108 -19.57 3.42 21.34
C HIS A 108 -19.27 3.16 19.85
N ASP A 109 -18.78 4.18 19.13
CA ASP A 109 -18.40 4.06 17.72
C ASP A 109 -17.28 3.03 17.53
N THR A 110 -16.29 3.00 18.43
CA THR A 110 -15.21 2.00 18.40
C THR A 110 -15.76 0.58 18.61
N PHE A 111 -16.67 0.39 19.57
CA PHE A 111 -17.28 -0.92 19.83
C PHE A 111 -18.06 -1.44 18.63
N TRP A 112 -18.84 -0.58 17.97
CA TRP A 112 -19.58 -0.92 16.76
C TRP A 112 -18.65 -1.23 15.58
N HIS A 113 -17.56 -0.47 15.43
CA HIS A 113 -16.55 -0.75 14.43
C HIS A 113 -15.91 -2.14 14.65
N SER A 114 -15.46 -2.47 15.86
CA SER A 114 -14.95 -3.81 16.17
C SER A 114 -16.00 -4.91 15.97
N SER A 115 -17.27 -4.63 16.26
CA SER A 115 -18.36 -5.59 16.06
C SER A 115 -18.60 -5.89 14.58
N SER A 116 -18.49 -4.89 13.69
CA SER A 116 -18.59 -5.10 12.24
C SER A 116 -17.44 -5.94 11.68
N HIS A 117 -16.22 -5.86 12.23
CA HIS A 117 -15.13 -6.77 11.89
C HIS A 117 -15.45 -8.23 12.25
N ILE A 118 -16.01 -8.46 13.45
CA ILE A 118 -16.42 -9.81 13.88
C ILE A 118 -17.52 -10.35 12.96
N LEU A 119 -18.44 -9.47 12.54
CA LEU A 119 -19.50 -9.82 11.60
C LEU A 119 -18.93 -10.20 10.22
N GLY A 120 -18.04 -9.38 9.66
CA GLY A 120 -17.36 -9.66 8.38
C GLY A 120 -16.57 -10.97 8.42
N GLN A 121 -15.78 -11.19 9.47
CA GLN A 121 -15.07 -12.46 9.70
C GLN A 121 -16.03 -13.64 9.73
N SER A 122 -17.20 -13.48 10.36
CA SER A 122 -18.19 -14.55 10.47
C SER A 122 -18.76 -14.93 9.10
N HIS A 123 -19.04 -13.95 8.23
CA HIS A 123 -19.48 -14.18 6.86
C HIS A 123 -18.40 -14.86 6.01
N GLU A 124 -17.17 -14.36 6.06
CA GLU A 124 -16.04 -14.93 5.31
C GLU A 124 -15.78 -16.38 5.73
N MET A 125 -15.77 -16.66 7.04
CA MET A 125 -15.46 -18.00 7.55
C MET A 125 -16.58 -19.02 7.35
N GLU A 126 -17.84 -18.59 7.35
CA GLU A 126 -18.99 -19.50 7.22
C GLU A 126 -19.35 -19.75 5.75
N TYR A 127 -19.26 -18.73 4.91
CA TYR A 127 -19.74 -18.79 3.52
C TYR A 127 -18.67 -18.51 2.46
N GLY A 128 -17.46 -18.10 2.85
CA GLY A 128 -16.42 -17.70 1.89
C GLY A 128 -16.72 -16.37 1.21
N CYS A 129 -17.59 -15.54 1.79
CA CYS A 129 -17.89 -14.23 1.22
C CYS A 129 -16.65 -13.32 1.27
N LYS A 130 -16.49 -12.50 0.24
CA LYS A 130 -15.41 -11.51 0.15
C LYS A 130 -15.86 -10.23 0.85
N ILE A 131 -15.08 -9.74 1.79
CA ILE A 131 -15.36 -8.47 2.48
C ILE A 131 -15.08 -7.34 1.47
N CYS A 132 -16.02 -6.41 1.32
CA CYS A 132 -15.93 -5.33 0.33
C CYS A 132 -15.52 -4.01 1.00
N ILE A 133 -16.49 -3.12 1.19
CA ILE A 133 -16.25 -1.80 1.81
C ILE A 133 -16.03 -2.02 3.31
N GLY A 134 -15.06 -1.28 3.83
CA GLY A 134 -14.59 -1.41 5.20
C GLY A 134 -15.69 -1.29 6.25
N PRO A 135 -15.38 -1.63 7.51
CA PRO A 135 -16.37 -1.74 8.57
C PRO A 135 -17.05 -0.41 8.84
N CYS A 136 -18.38 -0.38 8.69
CA CYS A 136 -19.17 0.83 8.73
C CYS A 136 -20.01 0.91 10.01
N THR A 137 -20.08 2.11 10.58
CA THR A 137 -20.98 2.45 11.67
C THR A 137 -22.01 3.45 11.17
N THR A 138 -23.27 3.27 11.59
CA THR A 138 -24.35 4.24 11.35
C THR A 138 -24.79 4.77 12.69
N ARG A 139 -24.34 5.99 13.04
CA ARG A 139 -24.66 6.60 14.34
C ARG A 139 -26.17 6.56 14.60
N GLY A 140 -26.57 5.84 15.65
CA GLY A 140 -27.96 5.66 16.06
C GLY A 140 -28.71 4.47 15.42
N GLU A 141 -28.16 3.82 14.39
CA GLU A 141 -28.82 2.72 13.66
C GLU A 141 -28.09 1.38 13.80
N GLY A 142 -26.79 1.38 14.14
CA GLY A 142 -26.02 0.18 14.43
C GLY A 142 -24.70 0.11 13.66
N PHE A 143 -24.33 -1.12 13.27
CA PHE A 143 -23.16 -1.40 12.46
C PHE A 143 -23.51 -2.40 11.36
N TYR A 144 -22.79 -2.34 10.25
CA TYR A 144 -22.95 -3.26 9.13
C TYR A 144 -21.60 -3.62 8.51
N SER A 145 -21.59 -4.71 7.73
CA SER A 145 -20.43 -5.16 6.96
C SER A 145 -20.90 -5.49 5.54
N ASP A 146 -20.28 -4.87 4.55
CA ASP A 146 -20.56 -5.17 3.15
C ASP A 146 -19.77 -6.39 2.71
N VAL A 147 -20.49 -7.40 2.21
CA VAL A 147 -19.90 -8.67 1.78
C VAL A 147 -20.45 -9.09 0.43
N PHE A 148 -19.57 -9.61 -0.42
CA PHE A 148 -19.92 -10.21 -1.69
C PHE A 148 -19.97 -11.74 -1.55
N CYS A 149 -21.14 -12.32 -1.80
CA CYS A 149 -21.39 -13.76 -1.68
C CYS A 149 -21.71 -14.42 -3.04
N GLY A 150 -21.20 -13.87 -4.15
CA GLY A 150 -21.43 -14.40 -5.50
C GLY A 150 -22.91 -14.34 -5.91
N ASP A 151 -23.41 -15.39 -6.57
CA ASP A 151 -24.80 -15.49 -7.05
C ASP A 151 -25.80 -15.93 -5.96
N SER A 152 -25.34 -16.11 -4.72
CA SER A 152 -26.15 -16.65 -3.62
C SER A 152 -26.64 -15.56 -2.67
N GLY A 153 -27.95 -15.58 -2.37
CA GLY A 153 -28.57 -14.71 -1.37
C GLY A 153 -28.59 -15.31 0.04
N LEU A 154 -28.47 -14.46 1.07
CA LEU A 154 -28.61 -14.86 2.48
C LEU A 154 -30.09 -14.83 2.92
N ASN A 155 -30.45 -15.65 3.91
CA ASN A 155 -31.80 -15.73 4.48
C ASN A 155 -31.71 -15.94 6.00
N ASP A 156 -32.86 -16.01 6.68
CA ASP A 156 -32.93 -16.10 8.15
C ASP A 156 -32.24 -17.33 8.75
N ASP A 157 -32.17 -18.46 8.02
CA ASP A 157 -31.46 -19.65 8.50
C ASP A 157 -29.95 -19.47 8.40
N HIS A 158 -29.46 -18.72 7.41
CA HIS A 158 -28.06 -18.34 7.32
C HIS A 158 -27.66 -17.37 8.45
N LEU A 159 -28.55 -16.46 8.84
CA LEU A 159 -28.30 -15.51 9.93
C LEU A 159 -27.98 -16.21 11.25
N LYS A 160 -28.69 -17.30 11.59
CA LYS A 160 -28.44 -18.09 12.81
C LYS A 160 -27.04 -18.70 12.84
N LEU A 161 -26.54 -19.13 11.68
CA LEU A 161 -25.20 -19.70 11.56
C LEU A 161 -24.12 -18.62 11.70
N ILE A 162 -24.35 -17.43 11.12
CA ILE A 162 -23.48 -16.26 11.28
C ILE A 162 -23.42 -15.83 12.74
N GLU A 163 -24.56 -15.76 13.43
CA GLU A 163 -24.62 -15.41 14.86
C GLU A 163 -23.83 -16.42 15.71
N ALA A 164 -24.04 -17.72 15.47
CA ALA A 164 -23.29 -18.78 16.15
C ALA A 164 -21.78 -18.68 15.87
N ARG A 165 -21.39 -18.23 14.67
CA ARG A 165 -19.98 -18.01 14.30
C ARG A 165 -19.39 -16.79 15.00
N ALA A 166 -20.12 -15.69 15.06
CA ALA A 166 -19.71 -14.47 15.77
C ALA A 166 -19.52 -14.75 17.26
N LEU A 167 -20.46 -15.46 17.90
CA LEU A 167 -20.33 -15.87 19.30
C LEU A 167 -19.10 -16.75 19.55
N LYS A 168 -18.79 -17.67 18.62
CA LYS A 168 -17.55 -18.46 18.67
C LYS A 168 -16.31 -17.59 18.55
N ALA A 169 -16.31 -16.57 17.68
CA ALA A 169 -15.19 -15.65 17.53
C ALA A 169 -14.96 -14.82 18.81
N VAL A 170 -16.04 -14.29 19.40
CA VAL A 170 -16.00 -13.55 20.67
C VAL A 170 -15.45 -14.44 21.81
N ALA A 171 -15.89 -15.70 21.89
CA ALA A 171 -15.45 -16.64 22.93
C ALA A 171 -13.93 -16.92 22.88
N LYS A 172 -13.29 -16.79 21.72
CA LYS A 172 -11.84 -16.97 21.57
C LYS A 172 -11.01 -15.82 22.14
N LYS A 173 -11.63 -14.64 22.39
CA LYS A 173 -10.98 -13.46 22.98
C LYS A 173 -9.69 -13.06 22.24
N HIS A 174 -9.74 -13.09 20.91
CA HIS A 174 -8.60 -12.63 20.11
C HIS A 174 -8.32 -11.15 20.40
N PRO A 175 -7.05 -10.77 20.65
CA PRO A 175 -6.71 -9.36 20.79
C PRO A 175 -6.87 -8.66 19.45
N PHE A 176 -7.58 -7.53 19.45
CA PHE A 176 -7.53 -6.60 18.33
C PHE A 176 -6.16 -5.93 18.34
N LYS A 177 -5.47 -5.97 17.20
CA LYS A 177 -4.22 -5.23 17.00
C LYS A 177 -4.40 -4.36 15.76
N GLN A 178 -4.28 -3.05 15.93
CA GLN A 178 -4.30 -2.14 14.82
C GLN A 178 -3.12 -2.44 13.88
N PHE A 179 -3.43 -2.82 12.65
CA PHE A 179 -2.47 -3.12 11.61
C PHE A 179 -2.27 -1.87 10.76
N ALA A 180 -1.10 -1.24 10.86
CA ALA A 180 -0.87 0.06 10.26
C ALA A 180 -0.76 0.05 8.72
N ILE A 181 -0.73 -1.13 8.09
CA ILE A 181 -0.90 -1.24 6.63
C ILE A 181 -2.31 -0.80 6.21
N THR A 182 -3.32 -0.95 7.09
CA THR A 182 -4.69 -0.46 6.86
C THR A 182 -4.77 1.07 6.86
N LEU A 183 -3.78 1.84 7.34
CA LEU A 183 -3.77 3.31 7.15
C LEU A 183 -3.54 3.71 5.69
N VAL A 184 -2.97 2.82 4.88
CA VAL A 184 -2.87 3.04 3.44
C VAL A 184 -4.24 2.78 2.78
N GLU A 185 -5.02 1.84 3.30
CA GLU A 185 -6.38 1.51 2.87
C GLU A 185 -7.48 2.44 3.42
N ALA A 186 -7.29 2.98 4.63
CA ALA A 186 -8.25 3.83 5.33
C ALA A 186 -8.01 5.30 4.95
N ARG A 187 -8.70 5.71 3.90
CA ARG A 187 -8.59 7.00 3.20
C ARG A 187 -8.73 8.26 4.06
N GLU A 188 -9.09 8.20 5.36
CA GLU A 188 -9.62 9.41 6.04
C GLU A 188 -9.20 9.68 7.51
N CYS A 189 -8.29 8.93 8.15
CA CYS A 189 -7.90 9.24 9.53
C CYS A 189 -6.45 9.74 9.69
N THR A 190 -6.36 11.08 9.59
CA THR A 190 -5.32 11.99 10.13
C THR A 190 -3.89 11.87 9.58
N PRO A 191 -3.58 12.56 8.46
CA PRO A 191 -2.21 12.80 7.99
C PRO A 191 -1.27 13.37 9.05
N GLY A 192 -1.80 14.06 10.06
CA GLY A 192 -1.02 14.69 11.14
C GLY A 192 -0.25 13.71 12.04
N MET A 193 -0.77 12.48 12.26
CA MET A 193 -0.12 11.51 13.14
C MET A 193 0.98 10.73 12.41
N ALA A 194 0.72 10.32 11.16
CA ALA A 194 1.72 9.69 10.31
C ALA A 194 2.90 10.63 9.98
N ARG A 195 2.67 11.95 9.87
CA ARG A 195 3.72 12.94 9.64
C ARG A 195 4.71 13.10 10.80
N LYS A 196 4.31 12.77 12.03
CA LYS A 196 5.16 12.91 13.23
C LYS A 196 6.02 11.68 13.50
N MET A 197 5.70 10.54 12.89
CA MET A 197 6.45 9.31 13.02
C MET A 197 7.35 9.12 11.80
N SER A 198 8.47 9.84 11.72
CA SER A 198 9.41 9.74 10.58
C SER A 198 9.92 8.31 10.36
N GLN A 199 10.09 7.53 11.43
CA GLN A 199 10.44 6.11 11.34
C GLN A 199 9.29 5.24 10.83
N PHE A 200 8.03 5.64 11.05
CA PHE A 200 6.86 4.91 10.55
C PHE A 200 6.79 4.98 9.02
N THR A 201 6.96 6.17 8.44
CA THR A 201 6.98 6.33 6.98
C THR A 201 8.09 5.50 6.35
N SER A 202 9.30 5.53 6.92
CA SER A 202 10.43 4.74 6.41
C SER A 202 10.19 3.23 6.49
N ARG A 203 9.65 2.74 7.62
CA ARG A 203 9.31 1.31 7.81
C ARG A 203 8.18 0.86 6.90
N LEU A 204 7.11 1.65 6.80
CA LEU A 204 5.97 1.33 5.94
C LEU A 204 6.40 1.30 4.48
N PHE A 205 7.16 2.30 4.03
CA PHE A 205 7.74 2.30 2.69
C PHE A 205 8.60 1.05 2.46
N ALA A 206 9.46 0.67 3.42
CA ALA A 206 10.27 -0.54 3.31
C ALA A 206 9.45 -1.85 3.25
N ILE A 207 8.30 -1.92 3.94
CA ILE A 207 7.38 -3.06 3.85
C ILE A 207 6.76 -3.12 2.45
N LEU A 208 6.28 -2.00 1.93
CA LEU A 208 5.71 -1.94 0.58
C LEU A 208 6.75 -2.30 -0.49
N MET A 209 7.99 -1.81 -0.33
CA MET A 209 9.13 -2.19 -1.18
C MET A 209 9.41 -3.70 -1.15
N LYS A 210 9.19 -4.38 -0.02
CA LYS A 210 9.32 -5.84 0.08
C LYS A 210 8.16 -6.57 -0.59
N MET A 211 6.94 -6.02 -0.55
CA MET A 211 5.79 -6.58 -1.27
C MET A 211 6.01 -6.54 -2.78
N LEU A 212 6.66 -5.49 -3.29
CA LEU A 212 7.06 -5.40 -4.71
C LEU A 212 8.13 -6.44 -5.13
N LEU A 213 8.71 -7.19 -4.20
CA LEU A 213 9.64 -8.28 -4.53
C LEU A 213 8.92 -9.60 -4.79
N ASP A 214 7.62 -9.67 -4.48
CA ASP A 214 6.78 -10.87 -4.67
C ASP A 214 6.26 -10.94 -6.12
N ILE A 215 7.21 -10.99 -7.05
CA ILE A 215 6.99 -11.11 -8.50
C ILE A 215 7.89 -12.21 -9.06
N GLU A 216 7.32 -13.04 -9.92
CA GLU A 216 8.01 -14.14 -10.58
C GLU A 216 8.32 -13.79 -12.04
N ASP A 217 9.41 -14.35 -12.57
CA ASP A 217 9.77 -14.24 -14.00
C ASP A 217 8.97 -15.29 -14.78
N ASP A 218 7.68 -15.00 -15.01
CA ASP A 218 6.78 -15.91 -15.72
C ASP A 218 7.08 -15.87 -17.23
N PRO A 219 7.35 -17.01 -17.89
CA PRO A 219 7.55 -17.07 -19.34
C PRO A 219 6.43 -16.43 -20.17
N ALA A 220 5.19 -16.46 -19.68
CA ALA A 220 4.04 -15.84 -20.35
C ALA A 220 4.18 -14.30 -20.44
N TRP A 221 4.82 -13.65 -19.46
CA TRP A 221 5.03 -12.21 -19.43
C TRP A 221 5.87 -11.70 -20.60
N HIS A 222 6.82 -12.52 -21.08
CA HIS A 222 7.69 -12.17 -22.21
C HIS A 222 6.96 -12.11 -23.55
N THR A 223 5.77 -12.72 -23.62
CA THR A 223 4.93 -12.70 -24.83
C THR A 223 4.16 -11.38 -24.92
N ALA A 224 4.02 -10.85 -26.14
CA ALA A 224 3.19 -9.67 -26.41
C ALA A 224 1.83 -10.05 -27.04
N GLU A 225 1.53 -11.35 -27.13
CA GLU A 225 0.31 -11.88 -27.78
C GLU A 225 -0.90 -11.92 -26.83
N THR A 226 -0.66 -12.06 -25.53
CA THR A 226 -1.69 -12.01 -24.49
C THR A 226 -1.64 -10.68 -23.75
N GLU A 227 -2.81 -10.07 -23.49
CA GLU A 227 -2.96 -8.85 -22.66
C GLU A 227 -2.70 -9.11 -21.16
N ASP A 228 -2.15 -10.27 -20.79
CA ASP A 228 -1.87 -10.63 -19.40
C ASP A 228 -0.61 -9.90 -18.90
N GLU A 229 -0.73 -8.58 -18.71
CA GLU A 229 0.32 -7.70 -18.19
C GLU A 229 0.68 -8.05 -16.73
N ASP A 230 -0.22 -8.75 -16.03
CA ASP A 230 -0.08 -9.18 -14.64
C ASP A 230 0.56 -10.58 -14.50
N ALA A 231 1.02 -11.19 -15.61
CA ALA A 231 1.66 -12.50 -15.56
C ALA A 231 2.92 -12.48 -14.66
N GLY A 232 2.95 -13.36 -13.66
CA GLY A 232 3.99 -13.39 -12.64
C GLY A 232 3.78 -12.42 -11.47
N GLU A 233 2.80 -11.52 -11.55
CA GLU A 233 2.41 -10.66 -10.43
C GLU A 233 1.61 -11.45 -9.40
N THR A 234 2.03 -11.35 -8.14
CA THR A 234 1.21 -11.86 -7.04
C THR A 234 0.29 -10.76 -6.53
N SER A 235 -0.80 -11.15 -5.86
CA SER A 235 -1.67 -10.19 -5.15
C SER A 235 -0.90 -9.29 -4.16
N ASN A 236 0.25 -9.71 -3.63
CA ASN A 236 1.06 -8.84 -2.77
C ASN A 236 1.73 -7.72 -3.56
N TYR A 237 2.22 -8.03 -4.76
CA TYR A 237 2.83 -7.06 -5.64
C TYR A 237 1.83 -5.97 -6.03
N SER A 238 0.64 -6.35 -6.51
CA SER A 238 -0.41 -5.41 -6.91
C SER A 238 -0.89 -4.54 -5.73
N VAL A 239 -1.12 -5.14 -4.55
CA VAL A 239 -1.46 -4.38 -3.33
C VAL A 239 -0.33 -3.44 -2.93
N GLY A 240 0.93 -3.87 -3.05
CA GLY A 240 2.10 -3.04 -2.75
C GLY A 240 2.18 -1.79 -3.62
N GLN A 241 1.87 -1.91 -4.91
CA GLN A 241 1.82 -0.79 -5.85
C GLN A 241 0.72 0.22 -5.47
N GLU A 242 -0.53 -0.24 -5.33
CA GLU A 242 -1.65 0.62 -4.95
C GLU A 242 -1.39 1.30 -3.60
N CYS A 243 -0.79 0.57 -2.66
CA CYS A 243 -0.44 1.14 -1.37
C CYS A 243 0.61 2.24 -1.46
N LEU A 244 1.62 2.11 -2.34
CA LEU A 244 2.64 3.14 -2.50
C LEU A 244 2.08 4.44 -3.04
N ASP A 245 1.23 4.36 -4.06
CA ASP A 245 0.54 5.51 -4.62
C ASP A 245 -0.29 6.24 -3.55
N ARG A 246 -1.15 5.49 -2.87
CA ARG A 246 -2.01 6.02 -1.80
C ARG A 246 -1.23 6.62 -0.64
N LEU A 247 -0.12 5.98 -0.25
CA LEU A 247 0.80 6.49 0.77
C LEU A 247 1.39 7.84 0.33
N SER A 248 1.78 7.94 -0.94
CA SER A 248 2.34 9.15 -1.55
C SER A 248 1.36 10.31 -1.53
N ILE A 249 0.10 10.06 -1.92
CA ILE A 249 -0.98 11.06 -1.96
C ILE A 249 -1.33 11.53 -0.54
N SER A 250 -1.38 10.61 0.43
CA SER A 250 -1.79 10.91 1.82
C SER A 250 -0.73 11.71 2.59
N LEU A 251 0.55 11.29 2.51
CA LEU A 251 1.64 11.90 3.28
C LEU A 251 2.32 13.07 2.54
N GLY A 252 2.30 13.04 1.21
CA GLY A 252 2.89 14.04 0.33
C GLY A 252 4.42 13.92 0.21
N GLY A 253 4.94 14.52 -0.87
CA GLY A 253 6.35 14.38 -1.26
C GLY A 253 7.40 14.87 -0.25
N ASN A 254 7.06 15.77 0.68
CA ASN A 254 8.05 16.27 1.66
C ASN A 254 8.51 15.17 2.64
N LEU A 255 7.68 14.15 2.88
CA LEU A 255 8.03 13.02 3.75
C LEU A 255 8.48 11.80 2.94
N ILE A 256 7.85 11.55 1.80
CA ILE A 256 8.08 10.35 1.02
C ILE A 256 9.37 10.44 0.20
N VAL A 257 9.63 11.57 -0.47
CA VAL A 257 10.78 11.70 -1.38
C VAL A 257 12.13 11.49 -0.67
N PRO A 258 12.39 12.01 0.54
CA PRO A 258 13.64 11.73 1.26
C PRO A 258 13.83 10.23 1.56
N VAL A 259 12.78 9.56 2.03
CA VAL A 259 12.79 8.12 2.33
C VAL A 259 13.01 7.30 1.06
N ALA A 260 12.28 7.63 -0.01
CA ALA A 260 12.42 6.98 -1.29
C ALA A 260 13.84 7.17 -1.86
N SER A 261 14.37 8.40 -1.84
CA SER A 261 15.70 8.68 -2.39
C SER A 261 16.80 7.85 -1.72
N GLU A 262 16.70 7.63 -0.41
CA GLU A 262 17.65 6.78 0.33
C GLU A 262 17.50 5.29 -0.03
N GLN A 263 16.28 4.76 -0.01
CA GLN A 263 16.04 3.33 -0.21
C GLN A 263 16.16 2.89 -1.68
N LEU A 264 15.65 3.70 -2.62
CA LEU A 264 15.63 3.36 -4.04
C LEU A 264 17.03 3.24 -4.62
N LEU A 265 17.98 4.09 -4.22
CA LEU A 265 19.37 3.99 -4.66
C LEU A 265 20.01 2.65 -4.25
N ALA A 266 19.73 2.17 -3.03
CA ALA A 266 20.22 0.89 -2.57
C ALA A 266 19.61 -0.28 -3.35
N TYR A 267 18.32 -0.19 -3.69
CA TYR A 267 17.63 -1.22 -4.48
C TYR A 267 18.11 -1.25 -5.94
N LEU A 268 18.34 -0.09 -6.57
CA LEU A 268 18.87 0.01 -7.93
C LEU A 268 20.31 -0.53 -8.05
N ALA A 269 21.11 -0.39 -6.98
CA ALA A 269 22.47 -0.93 -6.93
C ALA A 269 22.52 -2.44 -6.65
N ALA A 270 21.38 -3.09 -6.36
CA ALA A 270 21.35 -4.49 -5.98
C ALA A 270 21.47 -5.44 -7.20
N PRO A 271 22.13 -6.61 -7.03
CA PRO A 271 22.29 -7.58 -8.12
C PRO A 271 20.98 -8.26 -8.50
N GLU A 272 19.99 -8.33 -7.59
CA GLU A 272 18.70 -8.96 -7.85
C GLU A 272 17.81 -8.05 -8.71
N TRP A 273 17.32 -8.57 -9.84
CA TRP A 273 16.50 -7.80 -10.77
C TRP A 273 15.18 -7.36 -10.13
N GLN A 274 14.60 -8.15 -9.22
CA GLN A 274 13.36 -7.82 -8.52
C GLN A 274 13.51 -6.53 -7.70
N LYS A 275 14.68 -6.31 -7.08
CA LYS A 275 14.93 -5.07 -6.33
C LYS A 275 15.05 -3.87 -7.25
N ARG A 276 15.77 -4.02 -8.38
CA ARG A 276 15.90 -2.93 -9.37
C ARG A 276 14.54 -2.60 -10.00
N LEU A 277 13.74 -3.61 -10.33
CA LEU A 277 12.35 -3.47 -10.76
C LEU A 277 11.51 -2.72 -9.71
N ALA A 278 11.48 -3.21 -8.47
CA ALA A 278 10.70 -2.63 -7.39
C ALA A 278 11.03 -1.16 -7.16
N ALA A 279 12.30 -0.77 -7.34
CA ALA A 279 12.69 0.64 -7.22
C ALA A 279 12.07 1.53 -8.31
N LEU A 280 12.04 1.07 -9.55
CA LEU A 280 11.47 1.82 -10.67
C LEU A 280 9.95 1.91 -10.56
N ILE A 281 9.30 0.82 -10.14
CA ILE A 281 7.86 0.77 -9.90
C ILE A 281 7.49 1.69 -8.75
N ALA A 282 8.18 1.62 -7.61
CA ALA A 282 7.93 2.52 -6.50
C ALA A 282 8.16 4.00 -6.87
N LEU A 283 9.19 4.30 -7.68
CA LEU A 283 9.44 5.66 -8.17
C LEU A 283 8.28 6.18 -9.04
N ALA A 284 7.71 5.31 -9.88
CA ALA A 284 6.52 5.63 -10.67
C ALA A 284 5.29 5.85 -9.76
N GLN A 285 5.00 4.91 -8.87
CA GLN A 285 3.81 4.96 -8.01
C GLN A 285 3.77 6.17 -7.08
N ILE A 286 4.93 6.68 -6.61
CA ILE A 286 4.92 7.87 -5.76
C ILE A 286 4.81 9.20 -6.53
N ALA A 287 4.86 9.18 -7.86
CA ALA A 287 4.98 10.39 -8.68
C ALA A 287 3.78 11.34 -8.54
N GLU A 288 2.56 10.80 -8.57
CA GLU A 288 1.31 11.58 -8.44
C GLU A 288 1.30 12.38 -7.12
N GLY A 289 1.46 11.69 -5.98
CA GLY A 289 1.44 12.32 -4.66
C GLY A 289 2.69 13.16 -4.32
N CYS A 290 3.80 12.96 -5.02
CA CYS A 290 5.08 13.61 -4.75
C CYS A 290 5.56 14.61 -5.81
N SER A 291 4.77 14.84 -6.86
CA SER A 291 5.12 15.64 -8.05
C SER A 291 5.86 16.95 -7.75
N LYS A 292 5.31 17.78 -6.86
CA LYS A 292 5.89 19.09 -6.49
C LYS A 292 7.31 19.02 -5.93
N VAL A 293 7.65 17.94 -5.21
CA VAL A 293 8.98 17.74 -4.63
C VAL A 293 9.90 17.06 -5.64
N MET A 294 9.38 16.08 -6.38
CA MET A 294 10.13 15.39 -7.43
C MET A 294 10.57 16.33 -8.56
N ILE A 295 9.74 17.30 -8.97
CA ILE A 295 10.12 18.31 -9.98
C ILE A 295 11.35 19.12 -9.54
N LYS A 296 11.54 19.37 -8.24
CA LYS A 296 12.73 20.09 -7.74
C LYS A 296 14.01 19.27 -7.88
N ASN A 297 13.90 17.94 -7.84
CA ASN A 297 15.00 16.98 -7.95
C ASN A 297 14.88 16.14 -9.22
N LEU A 298 14.32 16.72 -10.29
CA LEU A 298 13.96 15.98 -11.50
C LEU A 298 15.17 15.32 -12.17
N GLU A 299 16.35 15.95 -12.11
CA GLU A 299 17.60 15.40 -12.63
C GLU A 299 17.92 14.03 -12.02
N GLN A 300 17.79 13.89 -10.70
CA GLN A 300 18.06 12.63 -10.01
C GLN A 300 17.03 11.56 -10.37
N VAL A 301 15.75 11.93 -10.41
CA VAL A 301 14.65 11.03 -10.79
C VAL A 301 14.86 10.49 -12.20
N VAL A 302 15.16 11.36 -13.16
CA VAL A 302 15.40 10.99 -14.56
C VAL A 302 16.67 10.15 -14.68
N ALA A 303 17.74 10.49 -13.96
CA ALA A 303 18.99 9.73 -13.98
C ALA A 303 18.79 8.29 -13.46
N MET A 304 18.02 8.10 -12.38
CA MET A 304 17.69 6.76 -11.87
C MET A 304 17.04 5.90 -12.96
N VAL A 305 16.07 6.45 -13.68
CA VAL A 305 15.32 5.70 -14.69
C VAL A 305 16.14 5.46 -15.97
N LEU A 306 16.79 6.49 -16.50
CA LEU A 306 17.59 6.37 -17.72
C LEU A 306 18.80 5.45 -17.54
N ASN A 307 19.41 5.41 -16.35
CA ASN A 307 20.51 4.48 -16.09
C ASN A 307 20.04 3.02 -15.99
N SER A 308 18.75 2.78 -15.74
CA SER A 308 18.15 1.44 -15.71
C SER A 308 17.52 1.02 -17.05
N SER A 309 17.35 1.92 -18.02
CA SER A 309 16.80 1.56 -19.32
C SER A 309 17.61 0.53 -20.12
N PRO A 310 18.96 0.42 -19.99
CA PRO A 310 19.75 -0.63 -20.62
C PRO A 310 20.03 -1.83 -19.70
N ASP A 311 19.19 -2.10 -18.68
CA ASP A 311 19.39 -3.23 -17.76
C ASP A 311 19.42 -4.58 -18.50
N GLN A 312 20.14 -5.56 -17.94
CA GLN A 312 20.21 -6.91 -18.49
C GLN A 312 18.86 -7.62 -18.46
N HIS A 313 18.02 -7.33 -17.46
CA HIS A 313 16.74 -8.01 -17.26
C HIS A 313 15.58 -7.27 -17.95
N PRO A 314 14.74 -7.97 -18.73
CA PRO A 314 13.65 -7.34 -19.49
C PRO A 314 12.59 -6.67 -18.62
N HIS A 315 12.22 -7.25 -17.47
CA HIS A 315 11.31 -6.60 -16.53
C HIS A 315 11.83 -5.24 -16.03
N VAL A 316 13.14 -5.12 -15.79
CA VAL A 316 13.74 -3.86 -15.31
C VAL A 316 13.75 -2.82 -16.42
N ARG A 317 14.07 -3.22 -17.66
CA ARG A 317 13.94 -2.35 -18.83
C ARG A 317 12.50 -1.87 -19.01
N TRP A 318 11.53 -2.78 -18.98
CA TRP A 318 10.10 -2.45 -19.08
C TRP A 318 9.68 -1.45 -18.01
N ALA A 319 10.06 -1.66 -16.75
CA ALA A 319 9.70 -0.76 -15.66
C ALA A 319 10.35 0.62 -15.80
N ALA A 320 11.58 0.71 -16.31
CA ALA A 320 12.20 2.00 -16.59
C ALA A 320 11.41 2.77 -17.66
N ILE A 321 11.00 2.07 -18.73
CA ILE A 321 10.20 2.64 -19.82
C ILE A 321 8.80 3.04 -19.32
N ASN A 322 8.15 2.19 -18.52
CA ASN A 322 6.86 2.46 -17.90
C ASN A 322 6.91 3.68 -16.98
N ALA A 323 7.94 3.78 -16.14
CA ALA A 323 8.14 4.91 -15.25
C ALA A 323 8.30 6.21 -16.06
N ILE A 324 9.20 6.26 -17.05
CA ILE A 324 9.53 7.52 -17.73
C ILE A 324 8.49 7.96 -18.75
N GLY A 325 7.95 7.06 -19.57
CA GLY A 325 7.02 7.39 -20.64
C GLY A 325 5.55 7.24 -20.26
N GLY A 326 5.24 6.52 -19.18
CA GLY A 326 3.91 6.45 -18.60
C GLY A 326 3.77 7.43 -17.43
N GLN A 327 4.00 6.93 -16.22
CA GLN A 327 3.60 7.61 -14.98
C GLN A 327 4.27 8.98 -14.79
N LEU A 328 5.61 9.06 -14.92
CA LEU A 328 6.33 10.32 -14.74
C LEU A 328 6.02 11.34 -15.84
N SER A 329 5.72 10.89 -17.05
CA SER A 329 5.32 11.78 -18.15
C SER A 329 3.95 12.39 -17.94
N THR A 330 3.04 11.65 -17.32
CA THR A 330 1.71 12.10 -16.94
C THR A 330 1.77 13.04 -15.74
N ASP A 331 2.47 12.64 -14.67
CA ASP A 331 2.44 13.36 -13.38
C ASP A 331 3.43 14.53 -13.31
N LEU A 332 4.57 14.42 -13.99
CA LEU A 332 5.62 15.44 -14.04
C LEU A 332 5.70 16.14 -15.40
N GLY A 333 4.68 15.96 -16.24
CA GLY A 333 4.58 16.39 -17.63
C GLY A 333 5.01 17.86 -17.85
N LEU A 334 5.18 18.38 -19.05
CA LEU A 334 5.81 19.69 -19.30
C LEU A 334 7.26 19.82 -18.79
N TYR A 335 7.58 19.65 -17.51
CA TYR A 335 8.95 19.78 -17.00
C TYR A 335 9.85 18.66 -17.54
N LEU A 336 9.37 17.41 -17.47
CA LEU A 336 10.09 16.26 -17.99
C LEU A 336 10.29 16.35 -19.51
N GLN A 337 9.22 16.60 -20.25
CA GLN A 337 9.23 16.67 -21.71
C GLN A 337 10.09 17.83 -22.22
N VAL A 338 10.02 19.02 -21.60
CA VAL A 338 10.79 20.18 -22.08
C VAL A 338 12.27 20.07 -21.74
N GLN A 339 12.63 19.53 -20.58
CA GLN A 339 14.03 19.55 -20.12
C GLN A 339 14.81 18.29 -20.49
N TYR A 340 14.16 17.12 -20.54
CA TYR A 340 14.84 15.83 -20.61
C TYR A 340 14.53 15.02 -21.87
N HIS A 341 13.76 15.56 -22.84
CA HIS A 341 13.47 14.88 -24.11
C HIS A 341 14.70 14.32 -24.84
N ARG A 342 15.86 14.99 -24.72
CA ARG A 342 17.13 14.54 -25.33
C ARG A 342 17.65 13.21 -24.77
N GLY A 343 17.32 12.88 -23.53
CA GLY A 343 17.65 11.60 -22.92
C GLY A 343 16.51 10.59 -23.08
N VAL A 344 15.26 11.04 -22.94
CA VAL A 344 14.09 10.13 -22.95
C VAL A 344 13.81 9.57 -24.34
N PHE A 345 13.79 10.39 -25.40
CA PHE A 345 13.50 9.89 -26.75
C PHE A 345 14.49 8.80 -27.20
N PRO A 346 15.81 8.97 -27.04
CA PRO A 346 16.75 7.89 -27.37
C PRO A 346 16.55 6.62 -26.53
N ALA A 347 16.23 6.74 -25.24
CA ALA A 347 16.00 5.57 -24.38
C ALA A 347 14.75 4.78 -24.81
N LEU A 348 13.64 5.48 -25.09
CA LEU A 348 12.42 4.88 -25.63
C LEU A 348 12.69 4.23 -27.00
N ALA A 349 13.39 4.96 -27.87
CA ALA A 349 13.74 4.47 -29.21
C ALA A 349 14.67 3.26 -29.19
N ALA A 350 15.57 3.15 -28.20
CA ALA A 350 16.43 1.98 -28.00
C ALA A 350 15.63 0.78 -27.46
N ALA A 351 14.66 1.00 -26.59
CA ALA A 351 13.77 -0.06 -26.09
C ALA A 351 12.84 -0.61 -27.19
N MET A 352 12.45 0.22 -28.17
CA MET A 352 11.75 -0.26 -29.38
C MET A 352 12.62 -1.18 -30.25
N ASP A 353 13.95 -1.15 -30.12
CA ASP A 353 14.86 -2.05 -30.83
C ASP A 353 15.12 -3.36 -30.05
N ASP A 354 14.45 -3.59 -28.92
CA ASP A 354 14.57 -4.80 -28.11
C ASP A 354 13.75 -5.96 -28.74
N PHE A 355 14.14 -6.37 -29.95
CA PHE A 355 13.44 -7.39 -30.74
C PHE A 355 13.40 -8.77 -30.08
N GLN A 356 14.21 -9.00 -29.05
CA GLN A 356 14.23 -10.24 -28.27
C GLN A 356 13.12 -10.27 -27.22
N ASN A 357 12.55 -9.11 -26.86
CA ASN A 357 11.55 -8.99 -25.80
C ASN A 357 10.35 -8.19 -26.32
N PRO A 358 9.39 -8.85 -26.99
CA PRO A 358 8.23 -8.21 -27.62
C PRO A 358 7.42 -7.32 -26.67
N ARG A 359 7.38 -7.66 -25.37
CA ARG A 359 6.70 -6.87 -24.33
C ARG A 359 7.34 -5.50 -24.13
N VAL A 360 8.68 -5.44 -24.06
CA VAL A 360 9.44 -4.19 -23.93
C VAL A 360 9.28 -3.33 -25.18
N GLU A 361 9.37 -3.95 -26.36
CA GLU A 361 9.18 -3.32 -27.68
C GLU A 361 7.81 -2.64 -27.80
N THR A 362 6.73 -3.39 -27.48
CA THR A 362 5.35 -2.90 -27.53
C THR A 362 5.11 -1.78 -26.51
N HIS A 363 5.59 -1.95 -25.28
CA HIS A 363 5.40 -0.95 -24.23
C HIS A 363 6.16 0.34 -24.53
N ALA A 364 7.38 0.25 -25.07
CA ALA A 364 8.16 1.41 -25.48
C ALA A 364 7.45 2.24 -26.56
N THR A 365 6.71 1.58 -27.44
CA THR A 365 5.90 2.25 -28.46
C THR A 365 4.75 3.05 -27.84
N SER A 366 4.04 2.46 -26.87
CA SER A 366 2.97 3.14 -26.12
C SER A 366 3.52 4.31 -25.28
N ALA A 367 4.63 4.07 -24.56
CA ALA A 367 5.33 5.06 -23.76
C ALA A 367 5.84 6.25 -24.60
N LEU A 368 6.27 6.00 -25.84
CA LEU A 368 6.66 7.06 -26.79
C LEU A 368 5.47 7.93 -27.19
N LEU A 369 4.31 7.32 -27.44
CA LEU A 369 3.08 8.05 -27.73
C LEU A 369 2.71 8.95 -26.55
N ASN A 370 2.61 8.39 -25.35
CA ASN A 370 2.27 9.11 -24.13
C ASN A 370 3.24 10.28 -23.85
N PHE A 371 4.56 10.04 -24.01
CA PHE A 371 5.56 11.10 -23.86
C PHE A 371 5.35 12.24 -24.87
N SER A 372 4.97 11.90 -26.11
CA SER A 372 4.80 12.84 -27.21
C SER A 372 3.54 13.71 -27.09
N GLU A 373 2.49 13.25 -26.39
CA GLU A 373 1.20 13.97 -26.28
C GLU A 373 1.35 15.38 -25.72
N ASN A 374 2.28 15.56 -24.77
CA ASN A 374 2.55 16.84 -24.11
C ASN A 374 3.77 17.58 -24.70
N CYS A 375 4.36 17.10 -25.78
CA CYS A 375 5.49 17.74 -26.45
C CYS A 375 5.02 18.77 -27.47
N THR A 376 5.68 19.92 -27.54
CA THR A 376 5.45 20.90 -28.61
C THR A 376 6.04 20.42 -29.93
N HIS A 377 5.53 20.96 -31.04
CA HIS A 377 6.01 20.65 -32.39
C HIS A 377 7.54 20.83 -32.52
N ASP A 378 8.09 21.88 -31.91
CA ASP A 378 9.54 22.18 -31.95
C ASP A 378 10.38 21.12 -31.22
N ILE A 379 9.84 20.52 -30.15
CA ILE A 379 10.50 19.44 -29.42
C ILE A 379 10.46 18.14 -30.23
N LEU A 380 9.34 17.85 -30.90
CA LEU A 380 9.15 16.59 -31.64
C LEU A 380 9.88 16.56 -32.97
N THR A 381 9.93 17.68 -33.70
CA THR A 381 10.46 17.77 -35.06
C THR A 381 11.80 17.04 -35.26
N PRO A 382 12.82 17.19 -34.38
CA PRO A 382 14.11 16.52 -34.55
C PRO A 382 14.07 14.99 -34.43
N TYR A 383 13.02 14.42 -33.83
CA TYR A 383 12.89 12.99 -33.55
C TYR A 383 11.90 12.28 -34.49
N LEU A 384 11.02 13.01 -35.17
CA LEU A 384 9.94 12.46 -35.99
C LEU A 384 10.43 11.45 -37.04
N ASP A 385 11.47 11.78 -37.80
CA ASP A 385 12.00 10.88 -38.83
C ASP A 385 12.47 9.54 -38.23
N GLY A 386 13.15 9.60 -37.08
CA GLY A 386 13.63 8.41 -36.38
C GLY A 386 12.48 7.56 -35.82
N ILE A 387 11.49 8.23 -35.21
CA ILE A 387 10.30 7.59 -34.64
C ILE A 387 9.49 6.89 -35.75
N VAL A 388 9.20 7.60 -36.85
CA VAL A 388 8.41 7.06 -37.95
C VAL A 388 9.11 5.88 -38.62
N CYS A 389 10.44 5.95 -38.81
CA CYS A 389 11.22 4.83 -39.32
C CYS A 389 11.09 3.59 -38.43
N LYS A 390 11.17 3.75 -37.11
CA LYS A 390 11.04 2.64 -36.17
C LYS A 390 9.63 2.04 -36.16
N LEU A 391 8.60 2.88 -36.11
CA LEU A 391 7.21 2.43 -36.18
C LEU A 391 6.91 1.65 -37.47
N LEU A 392 7.50 2.06 -38.59
CA LEU A 392 7.39 1.33 -39.87
C LEU A 392 8.04 -0.06 -39.79
N VAL A 393 9.22 -0.18 -39.17
CA VAL A 393 9.88 -1.49 -38.96
C VAL A 393 9.01 -2.40 -38.07
N LEU A 394 8.45 -1.87 -36.99
CA LEU A 394 7.55 -2.62 -36.11
C LEU A 394 6.30 -3.11 -36.85
N LEU A 395 5.69 -2.26 -37.68
CA LEU A 395 4.51 -2.62 -38.46
C LEU A 395 4.78 -3.69 -39.53
N LEU A 396 5.99 -3.69 -40.09
CA LEU A 396 6.44 -4.73 -41.03
C LEU A 396 6.73 -6.05 -40.32
N ASN A 397 7.32 -6.00 -39.12
CA ASN A 397 7.61 -7.18 -38.31
C ASN A 397 6.34 -7.80 -37.71
N GLY A 398 5.37 -7.00 -37.28
CA GLY A 398 4.07 -7.48 -36.76
C GLY A 398 3.30 -8.29 -37.80
N LYS A 399 3.31 -7.87 -39.08
CA LYS A 399 2.72 -8.62 -40.20
C LYS A 399 3.36 -9.98 -40.45
N HIS A 400 4.60 -10.20 -40.00
CA HIS A 400 5.29 -11.49 -40.10
C HIS A 400 5.08 -12.38 -38.86
N ARG A 401 4.62 -11.84 -37.73
CA ARG A 401 4.30 -12.61 -36.51
C ARG A 401 2.87 -13.18 -36.56
N GLU A 402 1.96 -12.58 -37.32
CA GLU A 402 0.56 -13.05 -37.52
C GLU A 402 0.39 -14.07 -38.67
N SER A 403 1.46 -14.40 -39.40
CA SER A 403 1.47 -15.35 -40.54
C SER A 403 2.23 -16.63 -40.20
#